data_AF-A0A836RVG8-F1
#
_entry.id   AF-A0A836RVG8-F1
#
_cell.length_a   1.000
_cell.length_b   1.000
_cell.length_c   1.000
_cell.angle_alpha   90.00
_cell.angle_beta   90.00
_cell.angle_gamma   90.00
#
_symmetry.space_group_name_H-M   'P 1'
#
loop_
_entity.id
_entity.type
_entity.pdbx_description
1 polymer ?
#
loop_
_entity_poly.entity_id
_entity_poly.type
_entity_poly.pdbx_seq_one_letter_code
_entity_poly.pdbx_strand_id
1 'polypeptide(L)'
;MCGELLFTPGPVMMHKRALEAMARQVVSHRSEEFRRLLDDVRELLVKVYQGGEPLVLTGSGTLAVESMAWSIVEPGEQVLVVSHGEFG
;
A
#
# COMPACT_ATOMS: atom_id res chain seq x y z
N MET A 1 -8.14 -24.12 -8.39
CA MET A 1 -6.69 -24.11 -8.10
C MET A 1 -6.55 -23.81 -6.62
N CYS A 2 -6.14 -24.80 -5.82
CA CYS A 2 -5.80 -24.59 -4.42
C CYS A 2 -4.29 -24.83 -4.33
N GLY A 3 -3.50 -23.75 -4.19
CA GLY A 3 -2.08 -23.85 -3.89
C GLY A 3 -1.85 -24.18 -2.41
N GLU A 4 -0.59 -24.25 -1.99
CA GLU A 4 -0.24 -24.39 -0.57
C GLU A 4 -0.88 -23.29 0.29
N LEU A 5 -1.33 -23.65 1.49
CA LEU A 5 -1.84 -22.69 2.46
C LEU A 5 -0.67 -21.89 3.03
N LEU A 6 -0.74 -20.57 2.90
CA LEU A 6 0.24 -19.64 3.48
C LEU A 6 -0.15 -19.31 4.92
N PHE A 7 0.69 -19.72 5.86
CA PHE A 7 0.59 -19.42 7.30
C PHE A 7 1.67 -18.43 7.78
N THR A 8 2.18 -17.61 6.87
CA THR A 8 3.12 -16.52 7.20
C THR A 8 2.35 -15.22 7.51
N PRO A 9 2.95 -14.25 8.22
CA PRO A 9 2.34 -12.93 8.43
C PRO A 9 2.16 -12.12 7.13
N GLY A 10 2.79 -12.55 6.05
CA GLY A 10 2.67 -12.00 4.71
C GLY A 10 3.68 -12.66 3.77
N PRO A 11 3.39 -12.75 2.44
CA PRO A 11 2.09 -12.49 1.81
C PRO A 11 1.04 -13.54 2.21
N VAL A 12 -0.24 -13.24 1.96
CA VAL A 12 -1.37 -14.15 2.24
C VAL A 12 -1.94 -14.75 0.96
N MET A 13 -2.72 -15.82 1.09
CA MET A 13 -3.47 -16.38 -0.03
C MET A 13 -4.47 -15.34 -0.57
N MET A 14 -4.37 -15.06 -1.88
CA MET A 14 -5.23 -14.06 -2.52
C MET A 14 -6.61 -14.62 -2.85
N HIS A 15 -7.65 -13.83 -2.60
CA HIS A 15 -8.99 -14.15 -3.04
C HIS A 15 -9.06 -14.23 -4.58
N LYS A 16 -9.82 -15.19 -5.14
CA LYS A 16 -9.91 -15.45 -6.58
C LYS A 16 -10.18 -14.18 -7.41
N ARG A 17 -11.08 -13.32 -6.92
CA ARG A 17 -11.42 -12.03 -7.56
C ARG A 17 -10.20 -11.10 -7.75
N ALA A 18 -9.26 -11.09 -6.81
CA ALA A 18 -8.07 -10.26 -6.90
C ALA A 18 -7.08 -10.82 -7.94
N LEU A 19 -6.90 -12.15 -7.96
CA LEU A 19 -6.10 -12.83 -8.98
C LEU A 19 -6.64 -12.58 -10.40
N GLU A 20 -7.95 -12.72 -10.59
CA GLU A 20 -8.61 -12.44 -11.86
C GLU A 20 -8.47 -10.97 -12.29
N ALA A 21 -8.46 -10.02 -11.34
CA ALA A 21 -8.23 -8.60 -11.63
C ALA A 21 -6.77 -8.34 -12.08
N MET A 22 -5.80 -8.96 -11.40
CA MET A 22 -4.37 -8.83 -11.75
C MET A 22 -4.03 -9.45 -13.11
N ALA A 23 -4.81 -10.42 -13.58
CA ALA A 23 -4.62 -11.07 -14.89
C ALA A 23 -5.16 -10.25 -16.07
N ARG A 24 -5.79 -9.11 -15.84
CA ARG A 24 -6.34 -8.25 -16.90
C ARG A 24 -5.23 -7.49 -17.63
N GLN A 25 -5.51 -7.07 -18.86
CA GLN A 25 -4.60 -6.21 -19.62
C GLN A 25 -4.36 -4.89 -18.88
N VAL A 26 -3.10 -4.45 -18.83
CA VAL A 26 -2.74 -3.19 -18.18
C VAL A 26 -3.29 -2.00 -18.97
N VAL A 27 -3.73 -0.98 -18.24
CA VAL A 27 -4.22 0.28 -18.80
C VAL A 27 -3.14 1.34 -18.73
N SER A 28 -3.21 2.35 -19.60
CA SER A 28 -2.28 3.49 -19.53
C SER A 28 -2.48 4.26 -18.23
N HIS A 29 -1.39 4.54 -17.50
CA HIS A 29 -1.42 5.37 -16.28
C HIS A 29 -1.92 6.81 -16.51
N ARG A 30 -2.07 7.23 -17.78
CA ARG A 30 -2.62 8.53 -18.17
C ARG A 30 -4.05 8.44 -18.69
N SER A 31 -4.68 7.26 -18.72
CA SER A 31 -6.05 7.10 -19.20
C SER A 31 -7.06 7.61 -18.16
N GLU A 32 -8.29 7.89 -18.62
CA GLU A 32 -9.40 8.19 -17.72
C GLU A 32 -9.78 6.97 -16.85
N GLU A 33 -9.69 5.77 -17.43
CA GLU A 33 -9.93 4.51 -16.73
C GLU A 33 -9.01 4.33 -15.51
N PHE A 34 -7.71 4.61 -15.66
CA PHE A 34 -6.77 4.53 -14.55
C PHE A 34 -7.06 5.59 -13.47
N ARG A 35 -7.45 6.81 -13.86
CA ARG A 35 -7.80 7.86 -12.89
C ARG A 35 -8.99 7.44 -12.03
N ARG A 36 -10.06 6.95 -12.66
CA ARG A 36 -11.24 6.43 -11.94
C ARG A 36 -10.88 5.27 -11.02
N LEU A 37 -10.04 4.34 -11.48
CA LEU A 37 -9.55 3.24 -10.65
C LEU A 37 -8.79 3.74 -9.42
N LEU A 38 -7.91 4.74 -9.57
CA LEU A 38 -7.15 5.30 -8.46
C LEU A 38 -8.07 6.02 -7.47
N ASP A 39 -9.06 6.77 -7.95
CA ASP A 39 -10.04 7.46 -7.12
C ASP A 39 -10.90 6.46 -6.32
N ASP A 40 -11.38 5.39 -6.95
CA ASP A 40 -12.11 4.31 -6.27
C ASP A 40 -11.26 3.66 -5.16
N VAL A 41 -9.97 3.43 -5.42
CA VAL A 41 -9.04 2.90 -4.41
C VAL A 41 -8.89 3.86 -3.23
N ARG A 42 -8.74 5.16 -3.49
CA ARG A 42 -8.65 6.19 -2.44
C ARG A 42 -9.91 6.25 -1.59
N GLU A 43 -11.09 6.24 -2.20
CA GLU A 43 -12.37 6.24 -1.47
C GLU A 43 -12.50 5.00 -0.56
N LEU A 44 -12.07 3.83 -1.02
CA LEU A 44 -12.07 2.62 -0.22
C LEU A 44 -11.05 2.70 0.93
N LEU A 45 -9.87 3.29 0.71
CA LEU A 45 -8.86 3.47 1.76
C LEU A 45 -9.37 4.39 2.87
N VAL A 46 -10.08 5.49 2.55
CA VAL A 46 -10.71 6.38 3.54
C VAL A 46 -11.76 5.65 4.38
N LYS A 47 -12.42 4.62 3.85
CA LYS A 47 -13.39 3.81 4.62
C LYS A 47 -12.70 2.88 5.62
N VAL A 48 -11.47 2.45 5.33
CA VAL A 48 -10.68 1.56 6.20
C VAL A 48 -9.94 2.37 7.26
N TYR A 49 -9.30 3.47 6.86
CA TYR A 49 -8.53 4.34 7.73
C TYR A 49 -9.33 5.62 8.00
N GLN A 50 -9.73 5.83 9.26
CA GLN A 50 -10.50 7.02 9.64
C GLN A 50 -9.58 8.27 9.60
N GLY A 51 -9.67 9.04 8.52
CA GLY A 51 -9.08 10.38 8.39
C GLY A 51 -7.88 10.47 7.43
N GLY A 52 -7.66 11.69 6.91
CA GLY A 52 -6.56 12.02 5.98
C GLY A 52 -6.85 11.73 4.51
N GLU A 53 -5.98 12.24 3.63
CA GLU A 53 -5.97 11.95 2.19
C GLU A 53 -5.04 10.76 1.93
N PRO A 54 -5.51 9.63 1.37
CA PRO A 54 -4.68 8.47 1.13
C PRO A 54 -3.74 8.67 -0.08
N LEU A 55 -2.47 8.34 0.13
CA LEU A 55 -1.46 8.30 -0.92
C LEU A 55 -1.14 6.85 -1.30
N VAL A 56 -1.28 6.53 -2.58
CA VAL A 56 -0.94 5.21 -3.13
C VAL A 56 0.47 5.28 -3.71
N LEU A 57 1.39 4.49 -3.14
CA LEU A 57 2.79 4.40 -3.56
C LEU A 57 3.07 3.03 -4.18
N THR A 58 3.94 2.99 -5.19
CA THR A 58 4.33 1.75 -5.88
C THR A 58 5.53 1.10 -5.19
N GLY A 59 5.30 0.45 -4.05
CA GLY A 59 6.33 -0.28 -3.30
C GLY A 59 5.79 -1.09 -2.14
N SER A 60 6.69 -1.61 -1.30
CA SER A 60 6.33 -2.37 -0.10
C SER A 60 5.90 -1.46 1.05
N GLY A 61 5.52 -2.06 2.19
CA GLY A 61 5.26 -1.30 3.42
C GLY A 61 6.46 -0.49 3.91
N THR A 62 7.69 -0.97 3.68
CA THR A 62 8.91 -0.22 4.03
C THR A 62 9.02 1.10 3.26
N LEU A 63 8.64 1.13 1.98
CA LEU A 63 8.62 2.38 1.20
C LEU A 63 7.62 3.38 1.80
N ALA A 64 6.48 2.90 2.30
CA ALA A 64 5.51 3.77 2.95
C ALA A 64 6.09 4.40 4.23
N VAL A 65 6.77 3.60 5.07
CA VAL A 65 7.45 4.11 6.28
C VAL A 65 8.56 5.09 5.93
N GLU A 66 9.41 4.76 4.96
CA GLU A 66 10.49 5.63 4.49
C GLU A 66 9.96 6.94 3.93
N SER A 67 8.90 6.89 3.11
CA SER A 67 8.26 8.08 2.54
C SER A 67 7.65 8.96 3.63
N MET A 68 7.05 8.39 4.67
CA MET A 68 6.56 9.15 5.82
C MET A 68 7.70 9.84 6.56
N ALA A 69 8.74 9.10 6.96
CA ALA A 69 9.88 9.64 7.68
C ALA A 69 10.59 10.75 6.88
N TRP A 70 10.84 10.51 5.60
CA TRP A 70 11.49 11.47 4.70
C TRP A 70 10.65 12.74 4.48
N SER A 71 9.33 12.65 4.53
CA SER A 71 8.45 13.81 4.29
C SER A 71 8.26 14.70 5.53
N ILE A 72 8.61 14.24 6.73
CA ILE A 72 8.31 14.95 7.99
C ILE A 72 9.54 15.29 8.83
N VAL A 73 10.73 14.83 8.45
CA VAL A 73 11.98 15.06 9.19
C VAL A 73 12.93 15.90 8.34
N GLU A 74 13.42 17.01 8.90
CA GLU A 74 14.40 17.87 8.27
C GLU A 74 15.84 17.59 8.76
N PRO A 75 16.88 17.88 7.95
CA PRO A 75 18.27 17.72 8.36
C PRO A 75 18.60 18.50 9.64
N GLY A 76 19.08 17.79 10.66
CA GLY A 76 19.48 18.37 11.95
C GLY A 76 18.40 18.30 13.04
N GLU A 77 17.19 17.84 12.71
CA GLU A 77 16.16 17.57 13.72
C GLU A 77 16.49 16.33 14.56
N GLN A 78 16.12 16.37 15.83
CA GLN A 78 16.21 15.21 16.72
C GLN A 78 14.90 14.42 16.66
N VAL A 79 14.98 13.15 16.29
CA VAL A 79 13.83 12.25 16.17
C VAL A 79 13.90 11.17 17.25
N LEU A 80 12.78 10.96 17.96
CA LEU A 80 12.63 9.82 18.86
C LEU A 80 12.05 8.63 18.08
N VAL A 81 12.77 7.52 18.07
CA VAL A 81 12.30 6.26 17.51
C VAL A 81 12.20 5.22 18.62
N VAL A 82 11.03 4.60 18.76
CA VAL A 82 10.80 3.53 19.75
C VAL A 82 11.04 2.19 19.08
N SER A 83 12.23 1.61 19.32
CA SER A 83 12.64 0.33 18.72
C SER A 83 12.46 -0.84 19.69
N HIS A 84 11.49 -1.71 19.40
CA HIS A 84 11.19 -2.93 20.14
C HIS A 84 10.94 -4.15 19.23
N GLY A 85 11.52 -4.14 18.03
CA GLY A 85 11.38 -5.21 17.04
C GLY A 85 11.87 -4.76 15.67
N GLU A 86 11.71 -5.62 14.66
CA GLU A 86 12.27 -5.40 13.30
C GLU A 86 11.80 -4.11 12.60
N PHE A 87 10.62 -3.59 12.95
CA PHE A 87 10.04 -2.43 12.28
C PHE A 87 10.31 -1.09 12.97
N GLY A 88 10.93 -1.10 14.16
CA GLY A 88 11.14 0.08 14.99
C GLY A 88 12.60 0.44 15.16
#